data_AF-A0AAV9K530-F1
#
_entry.id   AF-A0AAV9K530-F1
#
_cell.length_a   1.000
_cell.length_b   1.000
_cell.length_c   1.000
_cell.angle_alpha   90.00
_cell.angle_beta   90.00
_cell.angle_gamma   90.00
#
_symmetry.space_group_name_H-M   'P 1'
#
loop_
_entity.id
_entity.type
_entity.pdbx_description
1 polymer ?
#
loop_
_entity_poly.entity_id
_entity_poly.type
_entity_poly.pdbx_seq_one_letter_code
_entity_poly.pdbx_strand_id
1 'polypeptide(L)'
;MRKRSLRRLATIERMQKFGINIPPDCAFCGQYTETFNHLFFECRETSNIWSRVLHWMGFRRQIMNWGTEVQQMSLLARSRGGLAEITSCVFAMVVYMVWQARNYIRFQRCPFHSEVLIKDMVLHLHIRGRDIATWKAILDKLADYPV
;
A
#
# COMPACT_ATOMS: atom_id res chain seq x y z
N MET A 1 -23.22 -3.60 14.74
CA MET A 1 -22.32 -3.21 13.62
C MET A 1 -21.84 -4.45 12.87
N ARG A 2 -22.31 -4.65 11.63
CA ARG A 2 -21.93 -5.82 10.81
C ARG A 2 -20.47 -5.70 10.38
N LYS A 3 -19.61 -6.62 10.82
CA LYS A 3 -18.26 -6.88 10.26
C LYS A 3 -18.41 -7.42 8.82
N ARG A 4 -18.90 -6.61 7.88
CA ARG A 4 -18.98 -6.98 6.47
C ARG A 4 -17.65 -6.67 5.78
N SER A 5 -16.80 -7.69 5.75
CA SER A 5 -15.96 -8.02 4.59
C SER A 5 -14.70 -7.16 4.31
N LEU A 6 -13.77 -7.04 5.27
CA LEU A 6 -12.42 -6.53 5.00
C LEU A 6 -11.54 -7.48 4.14
N ARG A 7 -12.05 -8.68 3.78
CA ARG A 7 -11.32 -9.71 3.02
C ARG A 7 -12.05 -10.08 1.71
N ARG A 8 -12.32 -9.08 0.86
CA ARG A 8 -12.92 -9.29 -0.48
C ARG A 8 -11.90 -9.33 -1.62
N LEU A 9 -10.65 -8.98 -1.35
CA LEU A 9 -9.58 -9.06 -2.34
C LEU A 9 -9.35 -10.53 -2.73
N ALA A 10 -9.18 -10.76 -4.03
CA ALA A 10 -8.99 -12.09 -4.61
C ALA A 10 -7.58 -12.62 -4.31
N THR A 11 -7.29 -12.93 -3.05
CA THR A 11 -6.05 -13.63 -2.69
C THR A 11 -5.98 -15.00 -3.35
N ILE A 12 -4.81 -15.63 -3.41
CA ILE A 12 -4.65 -16.96 -4.00
C ILE A 12 -5.61 -17.97 -3.37
N GLU A 13 -5.75 -17.95 -2.05
CA GLU A 13 -6.72 -18.78 -1.33
C GLU A 13 -8.14 -18.68 -1.89
N ARG A 14 -8.51 -17.50 -2.41
CA ARG A 14 -9.81 -17.24 -3.02
C ARG A 14 -9.82 -17.64 -4.50
N MET A 15 -8.74 -17.40 -5.24
CA MET A 15 -8.60 -17.80 -6.65
C MET A 15 -8.62 -19.33 -6.82
N GLN A 16 -7.97 -20.07 -5.92
CA GLN A 16 -7.99 -21.53 -5.88
C GLN A 16 -9.40 -22.07 -5.59
N LYS A 17 -10.18 -21.40 -4.74
CA LYS A 17 -11.61 -21.73 -4.52
C LYS A 17 -12.48 -21.53 -5.76
N PHE A 18 -12.04 -20.70 -6.71
CA PHE A 18 -12.69 -20.53 -8.01
C PHE A 18 -12.10 -21.40 -9.12
N GLY A 19 -11.23 -22.38 -8.78
CA GLY A 19 -10.63 -23.30 -9.74
C GLY A 19 -9.50 -22.71 -10.59
N ILE A 20 -9.02 -21.50 -10.26
CA ILE A 20 -7.92 -20.86 -10.97
C ILE A 20 -6.61 -21.35 -10.35
N ASN A 21 -5.88 -22.19 -11.08
CA ASN A 21 -4.60 -22.76 -10.62
C ASN A 21 -3.45 -21.78 -10.90
N ILE A 22 -2.94 -21.13 -9.85
CA ILE A 22 -1.83 -20.16 -9.90
C ILE A 22 -0.79 -20.59 -8.86
N PRO A 23 0.52 -20.40 -9.11
CA PRO A 23 1.57 -20.72 -8.14
C PRO A 23 1.27 -20.07 -6.78
N PRO A 24 1.30 -20.83 -5.67
CA PRO A 24 0.92 -20.32 -4.36
C PRO A 24 1.90 -19.29 -3.80
N ASP A 25 3.14 -19.27 -4.29
CA ASP A 25 4.21 -18.38 -3.83
C ASP A 25 3.89 -16.93 -4.13
N CYS A 26 4.13 -16.02 -3.20
CA CYS A 26 3.89 -14.58 -3.28
C CYS A 26 4.42 -13.96 -4.58
N ALA A 27 3.60 -13.12 -5.22
CA ALA A 27 3.97 -12.47 -6.49
C ALA A 27 5.21 -11.56 -6.38
N PHE A 28 5.52 -11.08 -5.17
CA PHE A 28 6.62 -10.16 -4.93
C PHE A 28 7.90 -10.88 -4.48
N CYS A 29 7.86 -11.60 -3.36
CA CYS A 29 9.07 -12.23 -2.82
C CYS A 29 9.32 -13.64 -3.34
N GLY A 30 8.31 -14.35 -3.86
CA GLY A 30 8.44 -15.75 -4.31
C GLY A 30 8.84 -16.76 -3.22
N GLN A 31 8.87 -16.38 -1.95
CA GLN A 31 9.41 -17.20 -0.85
C GLN A 31 8.36 -17.84 0.05
N TYR A 32 7.19 -17.23 0.17
CA TYR A 32 6.12 -17.65 1.06
C TYR A 32 4.79 -17.69 0.33
N THR A 33 3.84 -18.49 0.81
CA THR A 33 2.48 -18.51 0.28
C THR A 33 1.82 -17.13 0.34
N GLU A 34 1.21 -16.70 -0.77
CA GLU A 34 0.50 -15.42 -0.85
C GLU A 34 -0.80 -15.46 -0.05
N THR A 35 -0.74 -15.01 1.19
CA THR A 35 -1.93 -14.70 1.99
C THR A 35 -2.24 -13.21 1.92
N PHE A 36 -3.43 -12.82 2.40
CA PHE A 36 -3.80 -11.40 2.50
C PHE A 36 -2.81 -10.60 3.35
N ASN A 37 -2.42 -11.13 4.51
CA ASN A 37 -1.51 -10.44 5.43
C ASN A 37 -0.09 -10.39 4.85
N HIS A 38 0.35 -11.49 4.25
CA HIS A 38 1.62 -11.57 3.51
C HIS A 38 1.67 -10.50 2.44
N LEU A 39 0.64 -10.43 1.59
CA LEU A 39 0.58 -9.46 0.51
C LEU A 39 0.73 -8.01 1.00
N PHE A 40 0.01 -7.61 2.05
CA PHE A 40 -0.07 -6.20 2.39
C PHE A 40 1.04 -5.69 3.30
N PHE A 41 1.53 -6.40 4.32
CA PHE A 41 2.61 -5.86 5.19
C PHE A 41 3.54 -6.91 5.83
N GLU A 42 3.32 -8.21 5.64
CA GLU A 42 4.26 -9.25 6.12
C GLU A 42 5.28 -9.67 5.03
N CYS A 43 5.02 -9.39 3.75
CA CYS A 43 6.00 -9.59 2.68
C CYS A 43 7.08 -8.52 2.76
N ARG A 44 8.35 -8.93 2.64
CA ARG A 44 9.51 -8.03 2.70
C ARG A 44 9.40 -6.86 1.71
N GLU A 45 8.97 -7.12 0.47
CA GLU A 45 8.89 -6.12 -0.59
C GLU A 45 7.82 -5.06 -0.30
N THR A 46 6.61 -5.48 0.06
CA THR A 46 5.49 -4.56 0.31
C THR A 46 5.62 -3.84 1.65
N SER A 47 6.20 -4.52 2.65
CA SER A 47 6.60 -3.89 3.92
C SER A 47 7.66 -2.81 3.70
N ASN A 48 8.67 -3.07 2.86
CA ASN A 48 9.68 -2.08 2.51
C ASN A 48 9.09 -0.85 1.81
N ILE A 49 8.18 -1.05 0.84
CA ILE A 49 7.44 0.04 0.20
C ILE A 49 6.76 0.91 1.26
N TRP A 50 5.99 0.31 2.16
CA TRP A 50 5.27 1.08 3.17
C TRP A 50 6.21 1.79 4.15
N SER A 51 7.32 1.15 4.52
CA SER A 51 8.33 1.73 5.39
C SER A 51 8.99 2.97 4.78
N ARG A 52 9.40 2.91 3.50
CA ARG A 52 10.00 4.05 2.79
C ARG A 52 9.03 5.21 2.65
N VAL A 53 7.77 4.91 2.35
CA VAL A 53 6.72 5.91 2.24
C VAL A 53 6.43 6.59 3.59
N LEU A 54 6.37 5.83 4.67
CA LEU A 54 6.25 6.39 6.03
C LEU A 54 7.47 7.24 6.39
N HIS A 55 8.68 6.76 6.10
CA HIS A 55 9.91 7.50 6.38
C HIS A 55 9.94 8.84 5.65
N TRP A 56 9.58 8.83 4.37
CA TRP A 56 9.45 10.02 3.54
C TRP A 56 8.45 11.03 4.13
N MET A 57 7.31 10.55 4.65
CA MET A 57 6.33 11.41 5.35
C MET A 57 6.77 11.83 6.76
N GLY A 58 7.99 11.47 7.20
CA GLY A 58 8.55 11.82 8.52
C GLY A 58 8.20 10.86 9.66
N PHE A 59 7.50 9.75 9.39
CA PHE A 59 7.19 8.74 10.39
C PHE A 59 8.34 7.72 10.52
N ARG A 60 8.94 7.67 11.71
CA ARG A 60 9.97 6.68 12.06
C ARG A 60 9.37 5.61 12.97
N ARG A 61 8.80 4.57 12.38
CA ARG A 61 8.23 3.42 13.11
C ARG A 61 8.40 2.12 12.34
N GLN A 62 8.32 1.01 13.06
CA GLN A 62 8.25 -0.31 12.44
C GLN A 62 6.89 -0.53 11.77
N ILE A 63 6.90 -1.32 10.69
CA ILE A 63 5.69 -1.78 10.03
C ILE A 63 5.06 -2.88 10.88
N MET A 64 3.77 -2.71 11.14
CA MET A 64 2.98 -3.66 11.92
C MET A 64 2.19 -4.57 10.97
N ASN A 65 1.54 -5.59 11.55
CA ASN A 65 0.60 -6.41 10.79
C ASN A 65 -0.57 -5.56 10.25
N TRP A 66 -1.26 -6.09 9.23
CA TRP A 66 -2.40 -5.44 8.59
C TRP A 66 -3.45 -4.88 9.56
N GLY A 67 -3.82 -5.66 10.58
CA GLY A 67 -4.87 -5.25 11.52
C GLY A 67 -4.49 -3.97 12.28
N THR A 68 -3.25 -3.92 12.77
CA THR A 68 -2.72 -2.76 13.48
C THR A 68 -2.54 -1.56 12.55
N GLU A 69 -2.01 -1.77 11.34
CA GLU A 69 -1.86 -0.70 10.34
C GLU A 69 -3.20 -0.06 9.99
N VAL A 70 -4.22 -0.87 9.65
CA VAL A 70 -5.56 -0.36 9.36
C VAL A 70 -6.17 0.37 10.54
N GLN A 71 -5.97 -0.12 11.77
CA GLN A 71 -6.46 0.55 12.96
C GLN A 71 -5.82 1.93 13.13
N GLN A 72 -4.50 2.04 13.00
CA GLN A 72 -3.78 3.31 13.08
C GLN A 72 -4.24 4.28 11.98
N MET A 73 -4.35 3.80 10.74
CA MET A 73 -4.81 4.62 9.61
C MET A 73 -6.27 5.05 9.77
N SER A 74 -7.12 4.22 10.36
CA SER A 74 -8.51 4.57 10.68
C SER A 74 -8.62 5.65 11.75
N LEU A 75 -7.68 5.68 12.71
CA LEU A 75 -7.61 6.73 13.72
C LEU A 75 -7.11 8.04 13.09
N LEU A 76 -6.07 7.99 12.26
CA LEU A 76 -5.57 9.16 11.53
C LEU A 76 -6.63 9.76 10.60
N ALA A 77 -7.39 8.93 9.88
CA ALA A 77 -8.46 9.36 8.98
C ALA A 77 -9.60 10.11 9.68
N ARG A 78 -9.73 9.99 11.01
CA ARG A 78 -10.72 10.72 11.83
C ARG A 78 -10.17 12.03 12.38
N SER A 79 -8.86 12.24 12.35
CA SER A 79 -8.24 13.45 12.84
C SER A 79 -8.35 14.58 11.81
N ARG A 80 -8.37 15.82 12.29
CA ARG A 80 -8.39 17.02 11.43
C ARG A 80 -6.97 17.51 11.27
N GLY A 81 -6.42 17.41 10.05
CA GLY A 81 -5.08 17.90 9.74
C GLY A 81 -4.57 17.38 8.40
N GLY A 82 -3.95 18.25 7.61
CA GLY A 82 -3.47 17.91 6.27
C GLY A 82 -2.53 16.71 6.24
N LEU A 83 -1.62 16.57 7.23
CA LEU A 83 -0.71 15.41 7.30
C LEU A 83 -1.47 14.10 7.52
N ALA A 84 -2.52 14.11 8.35
CA ALA A 84 -3.31 12.91 8.60
C ALA A 84 -4.14 12.51 7.38
N GLU A 85 -4.73 13.50 6.69
CA GLU A 85 -5.45 13.28 5.42
C GLU A 85 -4.51 12.72 4.34
N ILE A 86 -3.32 13.32 4.18
CA ILE A 86 -2.28 12.83 3.27
C ILE A 86 -1.90 11.40 3.64
N THR A 87 -1.60 11.13 4.91
CA THR A 87 -1.16 9.80 5.37
C THR A 87 -2.23 8.73 5.08
N SER A 88 -3.49 9.03 5.37
CA SER A 88 -4.60 8.11 5.07
C SER A 88 -4.81 7.91 3.55
N CYS A 89 -4.65 8.95 2.74
CA CYS A 89 -4.71 8.86 1.28
C CYS A 89 -3.56 8.01 0.73
N VAL A 90 -2.34 8.26 1.18
CA VAL A 90 -1.14 7.52 0.81
C VAL A 90 -1.26 6.05 1.19
N PHE A 91 -1.78 5.74 2.39
CA PHE A 91 -2.05 4.36 2.77
C PHE A 91 -3.02 3.66 1.80
N ALA A 92 -4.14 4.31 1.47
CA ALA A 92 -5.09 3.76 0.50
C ALA A 92 -4.45 3.57 -0.89
N MET A 93 -3.58 4.50 -1.29
CA MET A 93 -2.82 4.43 -2.54
C MET A 93 -1.85 3.25 -2.55
N VAL A 94 -1.07 3.02 -1.48
CA VAL A 94 -0.17 1.87 -1.36
C VAL A 94 -0.94 0.56 -1.48
N VAL A 95 -2.06 0.42 -0.77
CA VAL A 95 -2.93 -0.77 -0.86
C VAL A 95 -3.39 -1.00 -2.30
N TYR A 96 -3.85 0.04 -2.98
CA TYR A 96 -4.30 -0.05 -4.37
C TYR A 96 -3.16 -0.43 -5.32
N MET A 97 -2.02 0.26 -5.24
CA MET A 97 -0.88 0.06 -6.14
C MET A 97 -0.25 -1.32 -5.94
N VAL A 98 -0.12 -1.79 -4.69
CA VAL A 98 0.34 -3.16 -4.40
C VAL A 98 -0.62 -4.19 -5.01
N TRP A 99 -1.94 -4.00 -4.85
CA TRP A 99 -2.92 -4.89 -5.44
C TRP A 99 -2.85 -4.92 -6.98
N GLN A 100 -2.70 -3.74 -7.59
CA GLN A 100 -2.58 -3.59 -9.03
C GLN A 100 -1.30 -4.23 -9.57
N ALA A 101 -0.15 -3.94 -8.95
CA ALA A 101 1.14 -4.52 -9.30
C ALA A 101 1.11 -6.05 -9.20
N ARG A 102 0.52 -6.60 -8.13
CA ARG A 102 0.30 -8.05 -7.98
C ARG A 102 -0.46 -8.63 -9.17
N ASN A 103 -1.52 -7.98 -9.62
CA ASN A 103 -2.30 -8.47 -10.77
C ASN A 103 -1.51 -8.40 -12.08
N TYR A 104 -0.71 -7.35 -12.29
CA TYR A 104 0.19 -7.25 -13.44
C TYR A 104 1.23 -8.38 -13.45
N ILE A 105 1.87 -8.67 -12.33
CA ILE A 105 2.83 -9.78 -12.21
C ILE A 105 2.15 -11.11 -12.55
N ARG A 106 0.97 -11.36 -11.97
CA ARG A 106 0.27 -12.64 -12.09
C ARG A 106 -0.31 -12.92 -13.46
N PHE A 107 -0.96 -11.93 -14.05
CA PHE A 107 -1.77 -12.12 -15.25
C PHE A 107 -1.11 -11.57 -16.51
N GLN A 108 -0.13 -10.69 -16.37
CA GLN A 108 0.53 -10.03 -17.49
C GLN A 108 2.05 -10.25 -17.51
N ARG A 109 2.61 -10.95 -16.50
CA ARG A 109 4.04 -11.25 -16.37
C ARG A 109 4.94 -10.01 -16.43
N CYS A 110 4.43 -8.86 -15.97
CA CYS A 110 5.23 -7.64 -15.86
C CYS A 110 6.25 -7.76 -14.72
N PRO A 111 7.49 -7.26 -14.91
CA PRO A 111 8.48 -7.20 -13.85
C PRO A 111 8.04 -6.23 -12.75
N PHE A 112 8.40 -6.53 -11.51
CA PHE A 112 8.12 -5.69 -10.35
C PHE A 112 9.36 -4.94 -9.90
N HIS A 113 9.27 -3.61 -9.84
CA HIS A 113 10.33 -2.75 -9.33
C HIS A 113 9.71 -1.78 -8.30
N SER A 114 10.06 -1.94 -7.02
CA SER A 114 9.50 -1.16 -5.92
C SER A 114 9.73 0.35 -6.10
N GLU A 115 10.88 0.74 -6.65
CA GLU A 115 11.21 2.13 -6.99
C GLU A 115 10.18 2.78 -7.92
N VAL A 116 9.74 2.06 -8.95
CA VAL A 116 8.79 2.58 -9.93
C VAL A 116 7.43 2.79 -9.26
N LEU A 117 7.00 1.84 -8.42
CA LEU A 117 5.74 1.94 -7.70
C LEU A 117 5.73 3.14 -6.73
N ILE A 118 6.82 3.32 -5.98
CA ILE A 118 6.97 4.46 -5.06
C ILE A 118 6.99 5.77 -5.85
N LYS A 119 7.66 5.80 -7.01
CA LYS A 119 7.67 6.94 -7.93
C LYS A 119 6.29 7.34 -8.40
N ASP A 120 5.55 6.39 -8.95
CA ASP A 120 4.19 6.62 -9.43
C ASP A 120 3.28 7.09 -8.29
N MET A 121 3.43 6.53 -7.10
CA MET A 121 2.66 6.93 -5.92
C MET A 121 2.92 8.39 -5.52
N VAL A 122 4.19 8.79 -5.39
CA VAL A 122 4.57 10.16 -5.04
C VAL A 122 4.08 11.14 -6.11
N LEU A 123 4.23 10.79 -7.38
CA LEU A 123 3.74 11.61 -8.50
C LEU A 123 2.21 11.77 -8.44
N HIS A 124 1.46 10.69 -8.26
CA HIS A 124 0.01 10.73 -8.13
C HIS A 124 -0.45 11.58 -6.94
N LEU A 125 0.26 11.49 -5.81
CA LEU A 125 -0.04 12.29 -4.63
C LEU A 125 0.16 13.78 -4.90
N HIS A 126 1.28 14.18 -5.53
CA HIS A 126 1.54 15.58 -5.86
C HIS A 126 0.57 16.14 -6.89
N ILE A 127 0.25 15.36 -7.94
CA ILE A 127 -0.71 15.76 -8.98
C ILE A 127 -2.09 16.00 -8.37
N ARG A 128 -2.54 15.13 -7.46
CA ARG A 128 -3.88 15.24 -6.85
C ARG A 128 -3.93 16.20 -5.66
N GLY A 129 -2.83 16.30 -4.92
CA GLY A 129 -2.74 17.08 -3.69
C GLY A 129 -2.47 18.56 -3.92
N ARG A 130 -1.98 18.96 -5.10
CA ARG A 130 -1.73 20.38 -5.43
C ARG A 130 -2.97 21.27 -5.36
N ASP A 131 -4.15 20.69 -5.60
CA ASP A 131 -5.42 21.40 -5.60
C ASP A 131 -6.06 21.45 -4.20
N ILE A 132 -5.46 20.76 -3.22
CA ILE A 132 -5.93 20.72 -1.84
C ILE A 132 -5.11 21.69 -1.00
N ALA A 133 -5.73 22.82 -0.62
CA ALA A 133 -5.05 23.92 0.07
C ALA A 133 -4.32 23.50 1.35
N THR A 134 -4.90 22.57 2.12
CA THR A 134 -4.31 22.04 3.36
C THR A 134 -3.10 21.13 3.11
N TRP A 135 -2.95 20.61 1.90
CA TRP A 135 -1.89 19.65 1.55
C TRP A 135 -0.69 20.34 0.89
N LYS A 136 -0.93 21.41 0.13
CA LYS A 136 0.11 22.10 -0.65
C LYS A 136 1.39 22.39 0.16
N ALA A 137 1.26 23.10 1.28
CA ALA A 137 2.40 23.45 2.12
C ALA A 137 3.12 22.25 2.77
N ILE A 138 2.44 21.10 2.88
CA ILE A 138 3.02 19.86 3.41
C ILE A 138 3.75 19.13 2.27
N LEU A 139 3.13 19.00 1.11
CA LEU A 139 3.71 18.36 -0.07
C LEU A 139 4.93 19.11 -0.59
N ASP A 140 4.94 20.45 -0.55
CA ASP A 140 6.12 21.26 -0.90
C ASP A 140 7.34 20.92 -0.03
N LYS A 141 7.13 20.52 1.23
CA LYS A 141 8.21 20.06 2.14
C LYS A 141 8.62 18.60 1.89
N LEU A 142 7.78 17.84 1.21
CA LEU A 142 7.99 16.43 0.86
C LEU A 142 8.49 16.27 -0.59
N ALA A 143 8.98 17.34 -1.22
CA ALA A 143 9.40 17.36 -2.62
C ALA A 143 10.58 16.43 -2.93
N ASP A 144 11.38 16.08 -1.91
CA ASP A 144 12.47 15.11 -2.05
C ASP A 144 11.91 13.69 -2.17
N TYR A 145 12.38 12.96 -3.17
CA TYR A 145 11.94 11.60 -3.42
C TYR A 145 12.22 10.68 -2.22
N PRO A 146 11.35 9.70 -1.90
CA PRO A 146 11.71 8.63 -0.98
C PRO A 146 12.94 7.90 -1.54
N VAL A 147 14.12 8.18 -0.97
CA VAL A 147 15.36 7.43 -1.26
C VAL A 147 15.25 6.06 -0.62
#